data_AF-A0A1B0D8U4-F1
#
_entry.id   AF-A0A1B0D8U4-F1
#
_cell.length_a   1.000
_cell.length_b   1.000
_cell.length_c   1.000
_cell.angle_alpha   90.00
_cell.angle_beta   90.00
_cell.angle_gamma   90.00
#
_symmetry.space_group_name_H-M   'P 1'
#
loop_
_entity.id
_entity.type
_entity.pdbx_description
1 polymer ?
#
loop_
_entity_poly.entity_id
_entity_poly.type
_entity_poly.pdbx_seq_one_letter_code
_entity_poly.pdbx_strand_id
1 'polypeptide(L)'
;MWDLNEIYFGSDRDKFQDDLVNDLAFFNGLCSSCKICIQQNKSECRGNFSETVEKFRTKCEDLITNCAWNGQNFSCCDAFLPLKTEFGQCYTINSIHTNPQYGMKLINNRQSGPGSLYIFALEDIQIHLHSSYAVPYINTEHDLQETILWGLQKEILFKTVELFNDENLHQQKISQRRCRFSSEFSKSNKIKLFDVYSYSTCITTCVAEAQIELCNCTHHLMPENKLNNTNICTIDGLMCLSENFGNYFELFLIIYI
;
A
#
# COMPACT_ATOMS: atom_id res chain seq x y z
N MET A 1 -10.54 -15.20 5.56
CA MET A 1 -9.68 -15.17 6.77
C MET A 1 -10.05 -16.27 7.77
N TRP A 2 -11.30 -16.34 8.24
CA TRP A 2 -11.73 -17.36 9.21
C TRP A 2 -11.50 -18.79 8.74
N ASP A 3 -11.83 -19.11 7.48
CA ASP A 3 -11.59 -20.45 6.90
C ASP A 3 -10.09 -20.79 6.80
N LEU A 4 -9.25 -19.82 6.45
CA LEU A 4 -7.80 -20.01 6.40
C LEU A 4 -7.22 -20.25 7.79
N ASN A 5 -7.67 -19.52 8.80
CA ASN A 5 -7.25 -19.76 10.17
C ASN A 5 -7.65 -21.15 10.65
N GLU A 6 -8.83 -21.65 10.25
CA GLU A 6 -9.24 -23.03 10.55
C GLU A 6 -8.36 -24.07 9.87
N ILE A 7 -7.99 -23.85 8.60
CA ILE A 7 -7.08 -24.74 7.87
C ILE A 7 -5.70 -24.81 8.53
N TYR A 8 -5.16 -23.67 8.98
CA TYR A 8 -3.79 -23.61 9.51
C TYR A 8 -3.66 -23.93 11.00
N PHE A 9 -4.67 -23.59 11.81
CA PHE A 9 -4.61 -23.74 13.27
C PHE A 9 -5.64 -24.74 13.82
N GLY A 10 -6.55 -25.25 12.98
CA GLY A 10 -7.62 -26.16 13.36
C GLY A 10 -8.89 -25.46 13.87
N SER A 11 -9.93 -26.25 14.10
CA SER A 11 -11.22 -25.80 14.64
C SER A 11 -11.15 -25.37 16.10
N ASP A 12 -10.17 -25.89 16.86
CA ASP A 12 -10.03 -25.68 18.30
C ASP A 12 -9.16 -24.46 18.68
N ARG A 13 -8.80 -23.64 17.68
CA ARG A 13 -7.95 -22.46 17.86
C ARG A 13 -8.57 -21.41 18.79
N ASP A 14 -7.73 -20.67 19.50
CA ASP A 14 -8.20 -19.59 20.36
C ASP A 14 -8.44 -18.29 19.56
N LYS A 15 -9.33 -17.44 20.06
CA LYS A 15 -9.62 -16.13 19.44
C LYS A 15 -8.36 -15.26 19.29
N PHE A 16 -7.40 -15.41 20.20
CA PHE A 16 -6.17 -14.66 20.16
C PHE A 16 -5.34 -14.95 18.90
N GLN A 17 -5.32 -16.19 18.41
CA GLN A 17 -4.66 -16.53 17.16
C GLN A 17 -5.30 -15.83 15.96
N ASP A 18 -6.64 -15.76 15.91
CA ASP A 18 -7.35 -15.03 14.86
C ASP A 18 -7.02 -13.53 14.91
N ASP A 19 -7.05 -12.93 16.10
CA ASP A 19 -6.75 -11.51 16.30
C ASP A 19 -5.28 -11.19 15.94
N LEU A 20 -4.33 -12.06 16.32
CA LEU A 20 -2.91 -11.89 16.00
C LEU A 20 -2.65 -11.98 14.49
N VAL A 21 -3.26 -12.96 13.82
CA VAL A 21 -3.12 -13.09 12.36
C VAL A 21 -3.69 -11.87 11.66
N ASN A 22 -4.84 -11.36 12.10
CA ASN A 22 -5.43 -10.16 11.54
C ASN A 22 -4.52 -8.93 11.72
N ASP A 23 -4.02 -8.72 12.94
CA ASP A 23 -3.11 -7.61 13.28
C ASP A 23 -1.81 -7.68 12.46
N LEU A 24 -1.29 -8.88 12.17
CA LEU A 24 -0.07 -9.06 11.37
C LEU A 24 -0.33 -8.99 9.86
N ALA A 25 -1.34 -9.70 9.34
CA ALA A 25 -1.60 -9.77 7.90
C ALA A 25 -2.13 -8.43 7.34
N PHE A 26 -2.86 -7.68 8.15
CA PHE A 26 -3.54 -6.43 7.78
C PHE A 26 -3.19 -5.27 8.74
N PHE A 27 -1.94 -5.22 9.19
CA PHE A 27 -1.45 -4.17 10.07
C PHE A 27 -1.80 -2.78 9.51
N ASN A 28 -2.54 -1.99 10.29
CA ASN A 28 -3.01 -0.66 9.93
C ASN A 28 -2.46 0.43 10.87
N GLY A 29 -1.42 0.09 11.65
CA GLY A 29 -0.85 0.93 12.69
C GLY A 29 -1.19 0.50 14.11
N LEU A 30 -2.27 -0.27 14.30
CA LEU A 30 -2.67 -0.79 15.61
C LEU A 30 -2.45 -2.31 15.68
N CYS A 31 -1.88 -2.77 16.79
CA CYS A 31 -1.72 -4.18 17.11
C CYS A 31 -2.28 -4.46 18.51
N SER A 32 -3.56 -4.84 18.57
CA SER A 32 -4.24 -5.12 19.83
C SER A 32 -3.70 -6.37 20.53
N SER A 33 -3.28 -7.36 19.74
CA SER A 33 -2.77 -8.65 20.19
C SER A 33 -1.34 -8.57 20.72
N CYS A 34 -0.56 -7.56 20.31
CA CYS A 34 0.83 -7.38 20.71
C CYS A 34 1.00 -7.24 22.23
N LYS A 35 0.05 -6.59 22.91
CA LYS A 35 0.07 -6.49 24.38
C LYS A 35 -0.02 -7.85 25.06
N ILE A 36 -0.89 -8.73 24.56
CA ILE A 36 -1.07 -10.09 25.08
C ILE A 36 0.20 -10.92 24.81
N CYS A 37 0.78 -10.78 23.61
CA CYS A 37 2.04 -11.42 23.25
C CYS A 37 3.16 -11.14 24.26
N ILE A 38 3.34 -9.86 24.61
CA ILE A 38 4.41 -9.42 25.53
C ILE A 38 4.11 -9.91 26.96
N GLN A 39 2.87 -9.75 27.43
CA GLN A 39 2.50 -10.08 28.81
C GLN A 39 2.53 -11.58 29.11
N GLN A 40 2.13 -12.40 28.14
CA GLN A 40 2.02 -13.86 28.30
C GLN A 40 3.19 -14.62 27.69
N ASN A 41 4.12 -13.91 27.02
CA ASN A 41 5.30 -14.48 26.38
C ASN A 41 4.96 -15.64 25.43
N LYS A 42 3.86 -15.51 24.69
CA LYS A 42 3.34 -16.55 23.78
C LYS A 42 4.33 -16.82 22.64
N SER A 43 4.56 -18.09 22.34
CA SER A 43 5.48 -18.53 21.28
C SER A 43 5.04 -18.13 19.87
N GLU A 44 3.72 -18.04 19.67
CA GLU A 44 3.04 -17.69 18.42
C GLU A 44 3.40 -16.28 17.94
N CYS A 45 3.81 -15.44 18.88
CA CYS A 45 4.26 -14.07 18.66
C CYS A 45 5.71 -13.98 18.17
N ARG A 46 6.45 -15.10 18.23
CA ARG A 46 7.84 -15.20 17.81
C ARG A 46 7.88 -15.87 16.45
N GLY A 47 7.94 -15.07 15.38
CA GLY A 47 7.92 -15.60 14.03
C GLY A 47 8.28 -14.58 12.98
N ASN A 48 8.44 -15.07 11.77
CA ASN A 48 8.62 -14.24 10.59
C ASN A 48 7.26 -13.72 10.12
N PHE A 49 7.00 -12.43 10.31
CA PHE A 49 5.72 -11.84 9.91
C PHE A 49 5.47 -11.93 8.40
N SER A 50 6.52 -11.97 7.58
CA SER A 50 6.40 -12.13 6.13
C SER A 50 5.72 -13.46 5.76
N GLU A 51 6.00 -14.54 6.48
CA GLU A 51 5.34 -15.83 6.23
C GLU A 51 3.84 -15.78 6.53
N THR A 52 3.45 -15.09 7.60
CA THR A 52 2.03 -14.86 7.92
C THR A 52 1.37 -14.06 6.80
N VAL A 53 2.00 -12.97 6.37
CA VAL A 53 1.46 -12.12 5.28
C VAL A 53 1.28 -12.93 3.99
N GLU A 54 2.26 -13.75 3.60
CA GLU A 54 2.19 -14.57 2.39
C GLU A 54 1.09 -15.64 2.45
N LYS A 55 0.84 -16.22 3.63
CA LYS A 55 -0.18 -17.26 3.81
C LYS A 55 -1.60 -16.70 3.84
N PHE A 56 -1.78 -15.51 4.41
CA PHE A 56 -3.10 -14.96 4.70
C PHE A 56 -3.57 -13.90 3.72
N ARG A 57 -2.68 -13.35 2.88
CA ARG A 57 -3.09 -12.44 1.81
C ARG A 57 -3.45 -13.18 0.54
N THR A 58 -4.61 -12.81 0.01
CA THR A 58 -5.14 -13.33 -1.25
C THR A 58 -4.25 -12.94 -2.43
N LYS A 59 -3.98 -13.91 -3.30
CA LYS A 59 -3.26 -13.69 -4.57
C LYS A 59 -4.19 -13.05 -5.59
N CYS A 60 -3.65 -12.48 -6.66
CA CYS A 60 -4.46 -11.79 -7.67
C CYS A 60 -5.52 -12.72 -8.29
N GLU A 61 -5.13 -13.97 -8.58
CA GLU A 61 -5.95 -14.96 -9.27
C GLU A 61 -7.19 -15.35 -8.45
N ASP A 62 -7.08 -15.26 -7.13
CA ASP A 62 -8.15 -15.55 -6.17
C ASP A 62 -8.90 -14.28 -5.74
N LEU A 63 -8.48 -13.10 -6.21
CA LEU A 63 -9.05 -11.80 -5.85
C LEU A 63 -9.94 -11.22 -6.96
N ILE A 64 -9.45 -11.27 -8.20
CA ILE A 64 -10.11 -10.65 -9.36
C ILE A 64 -10.10 -11.57 -10.60
N THR A 65 -11.20 -11.53 -11.35
CA THR A 65 -11.37 -12.30 -12.59
C THR A 65 -12.21 -11.54 -13.62
N ASN A 66 -12.40 -12.14 -14.81
CA ASN A 66 -13.22 -11.62 -15.90
C ASN A 66 -12.93 -10.15 -16.28
N CYS A 67 -11.65 -9.78 -16.34
CA CYS A 67 -11.28 -8.40 -16.68
C CYS A 67 -11.53 -8.09 -18.15
N ALA A 68 -12.11 -6.92 -18.40
CA ALA A 68 -12.33 -6.41 -19.75
C ALA A 68 -12.09 -4.90 -19.84
N TRP A 69 -11.49 -4.47 -20.94
CA TRP A 69 -11.30 -3.05 -21.26
C TRP A 69 -12.00 -2.74 -22.58
N ASN A 70 -12.93 -1.79 -22.57
CA ASN A 70 -13.74 -1.43 -23.73
C ASN A 70 -14.39 -2.64 -24.43
N GLY A 71 -14.86 -3.60 -23.63
CA GLY A 71 -15.49 -4.84 -24.10
C GLY A 71 -14.52 -5.92 -24.58
N GLN A 72 -13.20 -5.70 -24.53
CA GLN A 72 -12.19 -6.70 -24.86
C GLN A 72 -11.65 -7.35 -23.60
N ASN A 73 -11.81 -8.67 -23.50
CA ASN A 73 -11.32 -9.45 -22.37
C ASN A 73 -9.79 -9.51 -22.37
N PHE A 74 -9.20 -9.44 -21.18
CA PHE A 74 -7.76 -9.63 -20.97
C PHE A 74 -7.51 -10.42 -19.67
N SER A 75 -6.31 -10.97 -19.55
CA SER A 75 -5.89 -11.68 -18.34
C SER A 75 -5.67 -10.69 -17.20
N CYS A 76 -6.48 -10.79 -16.14
CA CYS A 76 -6.44 -9.86 -15.01
C CYS A 76 -5.03 -9.73 -14.41
N CYS A 77 -4.42 -10.86 -14.04
CA CYS A 77 -3.17 -10.88 -13.28
C CYS A 77 -1.91 -10.70 -14.13
N ASP A 78 -2.05 -10.69 -15.45
CA ASP A 78 -0.99 -10.23 -16.36
C ASP A 78 -0.98 -8.70 -16.50
N ALA A 79 -2.10 -8.04 -16.16
CA ALA A 79 -2.29 -6.60 -16.30
C ALA A 79 -2.26 -5.86 -14.95
N PHE A 80 -2.89 -6.43 -13.92
CA PHE A 80 -2.84 -5.98 -12.53
C PHE A 80 -1.62 -6.54 -11.84
N LEU A 81 -0.52 -5.80 -11.92
CA LEU A 81 0.78 -6.24 -11.42
C LEU A 81 0.95 -5.89 -9.93
N PRO A 82 1.78 -6.65 -9.19
CA PRO A 82 2.06 -6.38 -7.79
C PRO A 82 2.62 -4.96 -7.55
N LEU A 83 2.10 -4.29 -6.53
CA LEU A 83 2.56 -3.00 -6.02
C LEU A 83 2.81 -3.11 -4.52
N LYS A 84 4.03 -2.80 -4.07
CA LYS A 84 4.32 -2.66 -2.64
C LYS A 84 3.85 -1.29 -2.15
N THR A 85 3.06 -1.28 -1.08
CA THR A 85 2.50 -0.08 -0.44
C THR A 85 2.72 -0.16 1.07
N GLU A 86 2.36 0.88 1.83
CA GLU A 86 2.38 0.78 3.30
C GLU A 86 1.31 -0.16 3.86
N PHE A 87 0.28 -0.47 3.08
CA PHE A 87 -0.70 -1.50 3.42
C PHE A 87 -0.23 -2.89 3.03
N GLY A 88 1.02 -3.08 2.60
CA GLY A 88 1.54 -4.35 2.06
C GLY A 88 1.39 -4.46 0.54
N GLN A 89 1.37 -5.70 0.02
CA GLN A 89 1.22 -5.94 -1.41
C GLN A 89 -0.23 -5.76 -1.85
N CYS A 90 -0.42 -4.93 -2.88
CA CYS A 90 -1.66 -4.73 -3.63
C CYS A 90 -1.42 -5.08 -5.11
N TYR A 91 -2.47 -5.02 -5.93
CA TYR A 91 -2.37 -5.19 -7.39
C TYR A 91 -2.88 -3.94 -8.10
N THR A 92 -2.12 -3.44 -9.08
CA THR A 92 -2.39 -2.17 -9.76
C THR A 92 -2.18 -2.32 -11.26
N ILE A 93 -2.87 -1.52 -12.04
CA ILE A 93 -2.71 -1.42 -13.50
C ILE A 93 -2.31 0.01 -13.85
N ASN A 94 -1.68 0.24 -15.01
CA ASN A 94 -1.23 1.56 -15.45
C ASN A 94 -0.22 2.26 -14.50
N SER A 95 0.47 1.55 -13.61
CA SER A 95 1.39 2.17 -12.65
C SER A 95 2.86 2.10 -13.08
N ILE A 96 3.59 3.20 -12.96
CA ILE A 96 5.04 3.26 -13.23
C ILE A 96 5.85 2.42 -12.23
N HIS A 97 5.28 2.12 -11.06
CA HIS A 97 5.95 1.40 -9.98
C HIS A 97 5.95 -0.12 -10.17
N THR A 98 5.31 -0.62 -11.22
CA THR A 98 5.23 -2.06 -11.53
C THR A 98 6.42 -2.54 -12.36
N ASN A 99 6.65 -3.85 -12.38
CA ASN A 99 7.62 -4.49 -13.25
C ASN A 99 6.95 -5.59 -14.08
N PRO A 100 6.87 -5.46 -15.43
CA PRO A 100 7.31 -4.33 -16.24
C PRO A 100 6.52 -3.04 -15.96
N GLN A 101 7.13 -1.87 -16.17
CA GLN A 101 6.48 -0.58 -15.92
C GLN A 101 5.18 -0.45 -16.71
N TYR A 102 4.15 0.06 -16.04
CA TYR A 102 2.76 0.21 -16.51
C TYR A 102 1.99 -1.09 -16.77
N GLY A 103 2.66 -2.24 -16.83
CA GLY A 103 2.03 -3.49 -17.28
C GLY A 103 1.30 -3.29 -18.61
N MET A 104 -0.02 -3.56 -18.60
CA MET A 104 -0.92 -3.20 -19.68
C MET A 104 -1.34 -1.74 -19.59
N LYS A 105 -1.15 -0.95 -20.66
CA LYS A 105 -1.55 0.46 -20.72
C LYS A 105 -2.98 0.61 -21.22
N LEU A 106 -3.89 0.95 -20.32
CA LEU A 106 -5.26 1.34 -20.63
C LEU A 106 -5.30 2.84 -20.91
N ILE A 107 -5.57 3.23 -22.16
CA ILE A 107 -5.54 4.63 -22.60
C ILE A 107 -6.87 4.98 -23.25
N ASN A 108 -7.39 6.15 -22.91
CA ASN A 108 -8.51 6.79 -23.59
C ASN A 108 -8.24 8.29 -23.75
N ASN A 109 -8.89 8.92 -24.71
CA ASN A 109 -8.74 10.34 -25.00
C ASN A 109 -10.04 10.93 -25.58
N ARG A 110 -10.02 12.22 -25.97
CA ARG A 110 -11.20 12.90 -26.53
C ARG A 110 -11.71 12.29 -27.84
N GLN A 111 -10.86 11.60 -28.60
CA GLN A 111 -11.25 10.91 -29.83
C GLN A 111 -11.86 9.54 -29.55
N SER A 112 -11.26 8.75 -28.66
CA SER A 112 -11.77 7.41 -28.31
C SER A 112 -12.97 7.44 -27.37
N GLY A 113 -13.18 8.56 -26.66
CA GLY A 113 -14.25 8.70 -25.68
C GLY A 113 -13.87 8.15 -24.30
N PRO A 114 -14.86 7.99 -23.39
CA PRO A 114 -14.63 7.39 -22.08
C PRO A 114 -14.23 5.93 -22.24
N GLY A 115 -13.20 5.50 -21.50
CA GLY A 115 -12.85 4.10 -21.38
C GLY A 115 -13.70 3.39 -20.31
N SER A 116 -13.91 2.09 -20.47
CA SER A 116 -14.65 1.26 -19.51
C SER A 116 -13.81 0.05 -19.11
N LEU A 117 -13.50 -0.03 -17.82
CA LEU A 117 -12.82 -1.15 -17.18
C LEU A 117 -13.83 -1.96 -16.37
N TYR A 118 -13.96 -3.24 -16.70
CA TYR A 118 -14.78 -4.19 -15.98
C TYR A 118 -13.86 -5.19 -15.26
N ILE A 119 -14.20 -5.49 -14.01
CA ILE A 119 -13.49 -6.44 -13.14
C ILE A 119 -14.54 -7.16 -12.31
N PHE A 120 -14.40 -8.48 -12.15
CA PHE A 120 -15.23 -9.27 -11.24
C PHE A 120 -14.43 -9.60 -9.99
N ALA A 121 -14.89 -9.15 -8.83
CA ALA A 121 -14.27 -9.44 -7.53
C ALA A 121 -14.76 -10.80 -7.00
N LEU A 122 -13.82 -11.64 -6.55
CA LEU A 122 -14.13 -12.96 -5.97
C LEU A 122 -14.31 -12.90 -4.45
N GLU A 123 -13.86 -11.83 -3.82
CA GLU A 123 -13.86 -11.58 -2.38
C GLU A 123 -14.21 -10.11 -2.11
N ASP A 124 -14.32 -9.73 -0.84
CA ASP A 124 -14.37 -8.33 -0.42
C ASP A 124 -13.07 -7.61 -0.85
N ILE A 125 -13.20 -6.51 -1.59
CA ILE A 125 -12.04 -5.75 -2.06
C ILE A 125 -12.11 -4.27 -1.66
N GLN A 126 -10.94 -3.70 -1.40
CA GLN A 126 -10.77 -2.25 -1.31
C GLN A 126 -10.08 -1.74 -2.57
N ILE A 127 -10.76 -0.88 -3.32
CA ILE A 127 -10.25 -0.23 -4.52
C ILE A 127 -9.69 1.12 -4.13
N HIS A 128 -8.51 1.45 -4.67
CA HIS A 128 -7.90 2.78 -4.59
C HIS A 128 -7.71 3.35 -6.00
N LEU A 129 -8.22 4.54 -6.24
CA LEU A 129 -8.01 5.31 -7.46
C LEU A 129 -6.82 6.24 -7.27
N HIS A 130 -5.80 6.10 -8.13
CA HIS A 130 -4.61 6.93 -8.05
C HIS A 130 -4.02 7.18 -9.44
N SER A 131 -3.17 8.19 -9.55
CA SER A 131 -2.42 8.44 -10.80
C SER A 131 -1.35 7.37 -11.02
N SER A 132 -0.82 7.29 -12.24
CA SER A 132 0.21 6.33 -12.61
C SER A 132 1.54 6.48 -11.85
N TYR A 133 1.77 7.64 -11.21
CA TYR A 133 2.97 7.94 -10.42
C TYR A 133 2.75 7.82 -8.92
N ALA A 134 1.50 7.69 -8.49
CA ALA A 134 1.12 7.58 -7.08
C ALA A 134 1.03 6.13 -6.64
N VAL A 135 1.11 5.94 -5.33
CA VAL A 135 0.79 4.70 -4.63
C VAL A 135 -0.31 4.96 -3.60
N PRO A 136 -1.17 3.98 -3.26
CA PRO A 136 -2.07 4.06 -2.12
C PRO A 136 -1.31 4.28 -0.82
N TYR A 137 -1.86 5.12 0.05
CA TYR A 137 -1.23 5.52 1.31
C TYR A 137 -2.30 5.79 2.40
N ILE A 138 -1.90 5.82 3.67
CA ILE A 138 -2.82 5.85 4.83
C ILE A 138 -3.79 7.04 4.84
N ASN A 139 -3.39 8.15 4.21
CA ASN A 139 -4.17 9.38 4.12
C ASN A 139 -4.77 9.59 2.72
N THR A 140 -5.08 8.51 2.01
CA THR A 140 -5.80 8.60 0.73
C THR A 140 -7.18 9.20 0.98
N GLU A 141 -7.56 10.19 0.17
CA GLU A 141 -8.86 10.84 0.27
C GLU A 141 -10.00 9.83 0.11
N HIS A 142 -11.10 10.02 0.85
CA HIS A 142 -12.23 9.07 0.83
C HIS A 142 -12.84 8.90 -0.56
N ASP A 143 -12.88 9.95 -1.38
CA ASP A 143 -13.42 9.90 -2.74
C ASP A 143 -12.54 9.08 -3.71
N LEU A 144 -11.32 8.74 -3.29
CA LEU A 144 -10.37 7.93 -4.05
C LEU A 144 -10.27 6.50 -3.54
N GLN A 145 -11.10 6.08 -2.59
CA GLN A 145 -11.12 4.71 -2.09
C GLN A 145 -12.54 4.20 -1.89
N GLU A 146 -12.76 2.94 -2.23
CA GLU A 146 -14.09 2.30 -2.14
C GLU A 146 -13.94 0.86 -1.68
N THR A 147 -14.80 0.43 -0.75
CA THR A 147 -14.90 -0.98 -0.35
C THR A 147 -16.09 -1.61 -1.05
N ILE A 148 -15.84 -2.68 -1.79
CA ILE A 148 -16.85 -3.47 -2.47
C ILE A 148 -16.96 -4.80 -1.76
N LEU A 149 -18.10 -5.04 -1.12
CA LEU A 149 -18.41 -6.33 -0.52
C LEU A 149 -18.78 -7.34 -1.61
N TRP A 150 -18.44 -8.60 -1.37
CA TRP A 150 -18.74 -9.70 -2.26
C TRP A 150 -20.24 -9.78 -2.56
N GLY A 151 -20.55 -10.04 -3.84
CA GLY A 151 -21.93 -10.07 -4.35
C GLY A 151 -22.54 -8.71 -4.66
N LEU A 152 -21.85 -7.59 -4.37
CA LEU A 152 -22.28 -6.26 -4.77
C LEU A 152 -21.70 -5.86 -6.13
N GLN A 153 -22.50 -5.10 -6.88
CA GLN A 153 -22.05 -4.43 -8.10
C GLN A 153 -21.92 -2.94 -7.82
N LYS A 154 -20.76 -2.36 -8.15
CA LYS A 154 -20.49 -0.92 -8.05
C LYS A 154 -20.00 -0.41 -9.39
N GLU A 155 -20.53 0.73 -9.81
CA GLU A 155 -20.01 1.49 -10.95
C GLU A 155 -19.35 2.76 -10.41
N ILE A 156 -18.11 3.02 -10.84
CA ILE A 156 -17.33 4.19 -10.42
C ILE A 156 -17.04 5.04 -11.66
N LEU A 157 -17.53 6.27 -11.66
CA LEU A 157 -17.38 7.23 -12.74
C LEU A 157 -16.42 8.33 -12.28
N PHE A 158 -15.28 8.47 -12.95
CA PHE A 158 -14.32 9.53 -12.65
C PHE A 158 -13.78 10.18 -13.91
N LYS A 159 -13.24 11.39 -13.75
CA LYS A 159 -12.61 12.16 -14.82
C LYS A 159 -11.23 12.62 -14.39
N THR A 160 -10.23 12.32 -15.20
CA THR A 160 -8.88 12.82 -14.99
C THR A 160 -8.71 14.20 -15.63
N VAL A 161 -8.07 15.12 -14.91
CA VAL A 161 -7.63 16.42 -15.43
C VAL A 161 -6.11 16.45 -15.37
N GLU A 162 -5.46 16.44 -16.52
CA GLU A 162 -4.01 16.53 -16.61
C GLU A 162 -3.58 18.01 -16.51
N LEU A 163 -2.54 18.24 -15.71
CA LEU A 163 -1.94 19.56 -15.54
C LEU A 163 -0.56 19.55 -16.21
N PHE A 164 -0.38 20.45 -17.18
CA PHE A 164 0.89 20.61 -17.90
C PHE A 164 1.56 21.90 -17.42
N ASN A 165 2.84 21.79 -17.07
CA ASN A 165 3.67 22.93 -16.72
C ASN A 165 4.48 23.39 -17.93
N ASP A 166 4.85 24.67 -17.94
CA ASP A 166 5.78 25.22 -18.92
C ASP A 166 7.15 24.51 -18.84
N GLU A 167 7.75 24.20 -19.98
CA GLU A 167 9.03 23.47 -20.04
C GLU A 167 10.17 24.22 -19.32
N ASN A 168 10.11 25.55 -19.26
CA ASN A 168 11.11 26.36 -18.56
C ASN A 168 11.16 26.10 -17.05
N LEU A 169 10.13 25.45 -16.48
CA LEU A 169 10.11 25.06 -15.07
C LEU A 169 11.24 24.07 -14.73
N HIS A 170 11.70 23.26 -15.69
CA HIS A 170 12.83 22.34 -15.49
C HIS A 170 14.15 23.06 -15.20
N GLN A 171 14.27 24.33 -15.60
CA GLN A 171 15.47 25.15 -15.35
C GLN A 171 15.45 25.80 -13.96
N GLN A 172 14.29 25.82 -13.29
CA GLN A 172 14.13 26.43 -11.98
C GLN A 172 14.53 25.46 -10.86
N LYS A 173 15.29 25.97 -9.88
CA LYS A 173 15.71 25.18 -8.72
C LYS A 173 14.50 24.79 -7.86
N ILE A 174 14.58 23.63 -7.20
CA ILE A 174 13.54 23.14 -6.26
C ILE A 174 13.15 24.22 -5.25
N SER A 175 14.11 24.98 -4.69
CA SER A 175 13.86 26.04 -3.71
C SER A 175 13.02 27.21 -4.24
N GLN A 176 13.07 27.48 -5.54
CA GLN A 176 12.30 28.55 -6.18
C GLN A 176 10.86 28.11 -6.46
N ARG A 177 10.68 26.92 -7.04
CA ARG A 177 9.35 26.40 -7.41
C ARG A 177 8.61 25.67 -6.29
N ARG A 178 9.31 25.32 -5.20
CA ARG A 178 8.77 24.66 -4.00
C ARG A 178 8.02 23.34 -4.27
N CYS A 179 8.31 22.69 -5.39
CA CYS A 179 7.80 21.38 -5.77
C CYS A 179 8.93 20.54 -6.36
N ARG A 180 8.69 19.24 -6.56
CA ARG A 180 9.67 18.27 -7.08
C ARG A 180 9.09 17.53 -8.29
N PHE A 181 9.93 17.26 -9.28
CA PHE A 181 9.63 16.36 -10.39
C PHE A 181 9.80 14.90 -9.95
N SER A 182 9.28 13.99 -10.77
CA SER A 182 9.31 12.54 -10.52
C SER A 182 10.71 11.95 -10.34
N SER A 183 11.75 12.57 -10.90
CA SER A 183 13.14 12.16 -10.76
C SER A 183 13.89 12.82 -9.59
N GLU A 184 13.26 13.77 -8.89
CA GLU A 184 13.95 14.66 -7.93
C GLU A 184 13.81 14.21 -6.49
N PHE A 185 14.54 13.16 -6.16
CA PHE A 185 14.66 12.68 -4.78
C PHE A 185 15.59 13.56 -3.95
N SER A 186 15.31 13.68 -2.66
CA SER A 186 16.25 14.36 -1.78
C SER A 186 17.48 13.48 -1.54
N LYS A 187 18.66 14.05 -1.75
CA LYS A 187 19.93 13.41 -1.38
C LYS A 187 20.12 13.27 0.14
N SER A 188 19.30 13.98 0.93
CA SER A 188 19.28 13.92 2.39
C SER A 188 18.46 12.77 2.94
N ASN A 189 17.65 12.09 2.11
CA ASN A 189 16.76 11.04 2.60
C ASN A 189 17.60 9.86 3.07
N LYS A 190 17.32 9.38 4.29
CA LYS A 190 18.03 8.23 4.88
C LYS A 190 17.55 6.91 4.29
N ILE A 191 16.34 6.92 3.74
CA ILE A 191 15.69 5.75 3.15
C ILE A 191 15.16 6.09 1.75
N LYS A 192 15.04 5.08 0.90
CA LYS A 192 14.41 5.19 -0.43
C LYS A 192 13.51 4.00 -0.67
N LEU A 193 12.20 4.21 -0.56
CA LEU A 193 11.20 3.15 -0.76
C LEU A 193 10.80 2.99 -2.24
N PHE A 194 10.76 4.10 -2.99
CA PHE A 194 10.28 4.15 -4.37
C PHE A 194 11.31 4.78 -5.33
N ASP A 195 11.24 4.42 -6.61
CA ASP A 195 12.11 4.99 -7.65
C ASP A 195 11.53 6.22 -8.35
N VAL A 196 10.24 6.49 -8.14
CA VAL A 196 9.56 7.66 -8.72
C VAL A 196 8.93 8.52 -7.62
N TYR A 197 9.27 9.82 -7.63
CA TYR A 197 8.74 10.78 -6.68
C TYR A 197 7.31 11.17 -7.06
N SER A 198 6.45 11.17 -6.06
CA SER A 198 5.11 11.72 -6.08
C SER A 198 4.75 12.12 -4.65
N TYR A 199 3.66 12.88 -4.49
CA TYR A 199 3.19 13.27 -3.17
C TYR A 199 3.01 12.04 -2.25
N SER A 200 2.31 10.98 -2.69
CA SER A 200 2.06 9.83 -1.83
C SER A 200 3.31 9.01 -1.51
N THR A 201 4.22 8.80 -2.48
CA THR A 201 5.51 8.14 -2.19
C THR A 201 6.36 8.92 -1.18
N CYS A 202 6.28 10.26 -1.21
CA CYS A 202 6.89 11.12 -0.20
C CYS A 202 6.26 10.89 1.18
N ILE A 203 4.93 10.95 1.29
CA ILE A 203 4.22 10.71 2.55
C ILE A 203 4.55 9.33 3.12
N THR A 204 4.46 8.25 2.34
CA THR A 204 4.82 6.90 2.79
C THR A 204 6.28 6.80 3.24
N THR A 205 7.20 7.50 2.54
CA THR A 205 8.61 7.58 2.97
C THR A 205 8.73 8.30 4.32
N CYS A 206 8.04 9.43 4.50
CA CYS A 206 8.04 10.18 5.75
C CYS A 206 7.43 9.36 6.92
N VAL A 207 6.39 8.55 6.67
CA VAL A 207 5.84 7.60 7.66
C VAL A 207 6.95 6.66 8.11
N ALA A 208 7.64 6.02 7.16
CA ALA A 208 8.71 5.08 7.48
C ALA A 208 9.89 5.73 8.20
N GLU A 209 10.29 6.96 7.84
CA GLU A 209 11.32 7.72 8.57
C GLU A 209 10.90 7.99 10.02
N ALA A 210 9.65 8.39 10.26
CA ALA A 210 9.12 8.61 11.61
C ALA A 210 9.06 7.31 12.43
N GLN A 211 8.68 6.18 11.83
CA GLN A 211 8.71 4.87 12.50
C GLN A 211 10.12 4.50 12.96
N ILE A 212 11.13 4.74 12.11
CA ILE A 212 12.54 4.50 12.44
C ILE A 212 13.01 5.44 13.54
N GLU A 213 12.63 6.72 13.50
CA GLU A 213 13.05 7.70 14.51
C GLU A 213 12.47 7.38 15.90
N LEU A 214 11.20 6.97 15.96
CA LEU A 214 10.50 6.71 17.22
C LEU A 214 10.78 5.31 17.79
N CYS A 215 10.81 4.29 16.93
CA CYS A 215 10.84 2.89 17.35
C CYS A 215 12.01 2.09 16.77
N ASN A 216 12.92 2.73 16.02
CA ASN A 216 14.14 2.12 15.46
C ASN A 216 13.88 0.96 14.48
N CYS A 217 12.67 0.85 13.93
CA CYS A 217 12.25 -0.16 12.97
C CYS A 217 11.06 0.33 12.14
N THR A 218 10.79 -0.33 11.02
CA THR A 218 9.55 -0.15 10.23
C THR A 218 8.70 -1.40 10.30
N HIS A 219 7.37 -1.29 10.19
CA HIS A 219 6.53 -2.48 10.15
C HIS A 219 6.79 -3.32 8.88
N HIS A 220 6.53 -4.62 8.97
CA HIS A 220 6.84 -5.63 7.95
C HIS A 220 6.06 -5.48 6.64
N LEU A 221 4.96 -4.73 6.63
CA LEU A 221 4.23 -4.40 5.39
C LEU A 221 4.83 -3.24 4.59
N MET A 222 5.73 -2.44 5.18
CA MET A 222 6.31 -1.27 4.52
C MET A 222 7.17 -1.72 3.32
N PRO A 223 7.21 -0.97 2.20
CA PRO A 223 8.11 -1.30 1.10
C PRO A 223 9.56 -1.36 1.56
N GLU A 224 10.35 -2.17 0.86
CA GLU A 224 11.77 -2.34 1.18
C GLU A 224 12.56 -1.05 0.91
N ASN A 225 13.48 -0.76 1.82
CA ASN A 225 14.42 0.33 1.62
C ASN A 225 15.52 -0.10 0.64
N LYS A 226 15.63 0.63 -0.47
CA LYS A 226 16.57 0.35 -1.57
C LYS A 226 18.00 0.83 -1.30
N LEU A 227 18.23 1.64 -0.26
CA LEU A 227 19.56 2.18 0.05
C LEU A 227 20.35 1.31 1.04
N ASN A 228 19.69 0.87 2.10
CA ASN A 228 20.28 0.05 3.15
C ASN A 228 19.22 -0.83 3.79
N ASN A 229 19.67 -1.83 4.53
CA ASN A 229 18.76 -2.71 5.25
C ASN A 229 18.18 -1.95 6.46
N THR A 230 16.87 -1.71 6.43
CA THR A 230 16.12 -1.18 7.58
C THR A 230 15.66 -2.34 8.46
N ASN A 231 15.72 -2.16 9.78
CA ASN A 231 15.20 -3.17 10.71
C ASN A 231 13.68 -3.28 10.57
N ILE A 232 13.19 -4.50 10.37
CA ILE A 232 11.76 -4.81 10.44
C ILE A 232 11.38 -5.00 11.91
N CYS A 233 10.27 -4.39 12.34
CA CYS A 233 9.81 -4.48 13.72
C CYS A 233 9.46 -5.92 14.12
N THR A 234 9.87 -6.31 15.33
CA THR A 234 9.30 -7.46 16.06
C THR A 234 7.98 -7.04 16.73
N ILE A 235 7.38 -7.93 17.53
CA ILE A 235 6.15 -7.61 18.29
C ILE A 235 6.35 -6.39 19.21
N ASP A 236 7.50 -6.28 19.88
CA ASP A 236 7.81 -5.12 20.72
C ASP A 236 7.85 -3.83 19.90
N GLY A 237 8.42 -3.91 18.69
CA GLY A 237 8.43 -2.80 17.73
C GLY A 237 7.02 -2.44 17.27
N LEU A 238 6.19 -3.42 16.88
CA LEU A 238 4.79 -3.16 16.50
C LEU A 238 3.98 -2.55 17.65
N MET A 239 4.22 -2.96 18.90
CA MET A 239 3.60 -2.33 20.07
C MET A 239 4.04 -0.86 20.21
N CYS A 240 5.34 -0.57 20.10
CA CYS A 240 5.86 0.80 20.09
C CYS A 240 5.22 1.65 18.98
N LEU A 241 5.09 1.07 17.79
CA LEU A 241 4.44 1.72 16.65
C LEU A 241 2.98 2.06 16.98
N SER A 242 2.23 1.11 17.54
CA SER A 242 0.83 1.32 17.92
C SER A 242 0.64 2.37 19.02
N GLU A 243 1.53 2.44 20.01
CA GLU A 243 1.49 3.46 21.06
C GLU A 243 1.77 4.87 20.51
N ASN A 244 2.56 4.96 19.44
CA ASN A 244 2.93 6.21 18.80
C ASN A 244 2.16 6.50 17.50
N PHE A 245 1.10 5.74 17.20
CA PHE A 245 0.38 5.86 15.94
C PHE A 245 -0.12 7.28 15.66
N GLY A 246 -0.60 7.98 16.70
CA GLY A 246 -1.01 9.39 16.61
C GLY A 246 0.14 10.38 16.45
N ASN A 247 1.34 10.04 16.94
CA ASN A 247 2.51 10.92 16.94
C ASN A 247 3.20 10.98 15.58
N TYR A 248 2.95 10.01 14.68
CA TYR A 248 3.43 10.08 13.31
C TYR A 248 2.98 11.39 12.67
N PHE A 249 1.68 11.71 12.81
CA PHE A 249 1.03 12.90 12.27
C PHE A 249 1.67 14.22 12.75
N GLU A 250 2.13 14.28 13.99
CA GLU A 250 2.81 15.46 14.54
C GLU A 250 4.25 15.61 14.02
N LEU A 251 4.98 14.51 13.82
CA LEU A 251 6.33 14.54 13.22
C LEU A 251 6.31 14.99 11.75
N PHE A 252 5.26 14.69 10.97
CA PHE A 252 5.16 15.22 9.60
C PHE A 252 5.13 16.75 9.56
N LEU A 253 4.55 17.41 10.58
CA LEU A 253 4.49 18.86 10.68
C LEU A 253 5.84 19.47 11.05
N ILE A 254 6.70 18.73 11.76
CA ILE A 254 7.98 19.24 12.28
C ILE A 254 9.12 19.03 11.27
N ILE A 255 9.10 17.94 10.50
CA ILE A 255 10.23 17.58 9.63
C ILE A 255 10.20 18.35 8.29
N TYR A 256 9.03 18.87 7.86
CA TYR A 256 8.84 19.41 6.50
C TYR A 256 8.19 20.80 6.40
N ILE A 257 8.11 21.57 7.51
CA ILE A 257 7.93 23.05 7.51
C ILE A 257 9.29 23.69 7.76
#